data_AF-A0A5J5KT03-F1
#
_entry.id   AF-A0A5J5KT03-F1
#
_cell.length_a   1.000
_cell.length_b   1.000
_cell.length_c   1.000
_cell.angle_alpha   90.00
_cell.angle_beta   90.00
_cell.angle_gamma   90.00
#
_symmetry.space_group_name_H-M   'P 1'
#
loop_
_entity.id
_entity.type
_entity.pdbx_description
1 polymer ?
#
loop_
_entity_poly.entity_id
_entity_poly.type
_entity_poly.pdbx_seq_one_letter_code
_entity_poly.pdbx_strand_id
1 'polypeptide(L)' 'AAKIGGQRHLVAIRDGFITTMPLMILGSFAVLINNFPIPAYQKFMNNLFGEGTWQAFGGNVWNGTFAI' A
#
# COMPACT_ATOMS: atom_id res chain seq x y z
N ALA A 1 13.37 29.70 9.67
CA ALA A 1 13.11 28.25 9.59
C ALA A 1 12.21 27.73 10.73
N ALA A 2 12.46 28.07 12.00
CA ALA A 2 11.70 27.53 13.15
C ALA A 2 10.23 28.00 13.30
N LYS A 3 9.84 29.17 12.76
CA LYS A 3 8.47 29.71 12.88
C LYS A 3 7.43 29.01 11.99
N ILE A 4 7.84 28.36 10.89
CA ILE A 4 6.91 27.68 9.97
C ILE A 4 6.74 26.21 10.36
N GLY A 5 7.81 25.53 10.80
CA GLY A 5 7.73 24.12 11.23
C GLY A 5 6.92 23.87 12.52
N GLY A 6 6.69 24.91 13.34
CA GLY A 6 5.88 24.83 14.56
C GLY A 6 4.44 25.34 14.42
N GLN A 7 3.98 25.67 13.20
CA GLN A 7 2.62 26.19 13.00
C GLN A 7 1.61 25.07 13.27
N ARG A 8 0.66 25.30 14.21
CA ARG A 8 -0.29 24.26 14.67
C ARG A 8 -1.05 23.57 13.53
N HIS A 9 -1.34 24.28 12.43
CA HIS A 9 -2.04 23.70 11.28
C HIS A 9 -1.12 22.80 10.45
N LEU A 10 0.15 23.18 10.26
CA LEU A 10 1.15 22.37 9.55
C LEU A 10 1.55 21.13 10.37
N VAL A 11 1.61 21.27 11.70
CA VAL A 11 1.84 20.15 12.62
C VAL A 11 0.66 19.17 12.57
N ALA A 12 -0.59 19.67 12.58
CA ALA A 12 -1.78 18.82 12.45
C ALA A 12 -1.82 18.04 11.12
N ILE A 13 -1.42 18.67 10.01
CA ILE A 13 -1.33 18.00 8.71
C ILE A 13 -0.25 16.90 8.74
N ARG A 14 0.94 17.20 9.27
CA ARG A 14 2.03 16.22 9.41
C ARG A 14 1.59 15.03 10.25
N ASP A 15 0.97 15.28 11.40
CA ASP A 15 0.55 14.22 12.31
C ASP A 15 -0.58 13.38 11.68
N GLY A 16 -1.43 13.99 10.84
CA GLY A 16 -2.39 13.29 9.98
C GLY A 16 -1.71 12.37 8.95
N PHE A 17 -0.68 12.85 8.26
CA PHE A 17 0.09 12.02 7.32
C PHE A 17 0.84 10.88 8.02
N ILE A 18 1.42 11.13 9.21
CA ILE A 18 2.10 10.08 9.98
C ILE A 18 1.11 8.97 10.36
N THR A 19 -0.15 9.30 10.60
CA THR A 19 -1.21 8.32 10.91
C THR A 19 -1.56 7.44 9.71
N THR A 20 -1.47 7.95 8.47
CA THR A 20 -1.75 7.19 7.24
C THR A 20 -0.54 6.49 6.64
N MET A 21 0.69 6.86 7.04
CA MET A 21 1.93 6.21 6.59
C MET A 21 1.96 4.68 6.77
N PRO A 22 1.56 4.10 7.92
CA PRO A 22 1.52 2.65 8.09
C PRO A 22 0.57 1.96 7.10
N LEU A 23 -0.58 2.57 6.81
CA LEU A 23 -1.56 2.06 5.85
C LEU A 23 -0.96 2.03 4.44
N MET A 24 -0.26 3.10 4.03
CA MET A 24 0.42 3.18 2.73
C MET A 24 1.54 2.14 2.60
N ILE A 25 2.30 1.88 3.67
CA ILE A 25 3.33 0.84 3.69
C ILE A 25 2.69 -0.53 3.46
N LEU A 26 1.63 -0.88 4.20
CA LEU A 26 0.92 -2.15 4.03
C LEU A 26 0.33 -2.32 2.63
N GLY A 27 -0.26 -1.26 2.08
CA GLY A 27 -0.75 -1.24 0.69
C GLY A 27 0.37 -1.50 -0.31
N SER A 28 1.51 -0.82 -0.15
CA SER A 28 2.65 -0.98 -1.07
C SER A 28 3.22 -2.40 -1.08
N PHE A 29 3.25 -3.07 0.08
CA PHE A 29 3.67 -4.47 0.18
C PHE A 29 2.71 -5.40 -0.57
N ALA A 30 1.41 -5.19 -0.44
CA ALA A 30 0.42 -5.97 -1.16
C ALA A 30 0.53 -5.79 -2.69
N VAL A 31 0.75 -4.56 -3.15
CA VAL A 31 0.98 -4.26 -4.59
C VAL A 31 2.26 -4.91 -5.09
N LEU A 32 3.34 -4.88 -4.30
CA LEU A 32 4.64 -5.47 -4.65
C LEU A 32 4.53 -6.98 -4.81
N ILE A 33 3.83 -7.66 -3.89
CA ILE A 33 3.57 -9.11 -3.95
C ILE A 33 2.73 -9.45 -5.18
N ASN A 34 1.78 -8.60 -5.56
CA ASN A 34 0.93 -8.82 -6.73
C ASN A 34 1.65 -8.61 -8.07
N ASN A 35 2.38 -7.51 -8.17
CA ASN A 35 3.05 -7.07 -9.41
C ASN A 35 4.50 -7.55 -9.49
N PHE A 36 4.89 -8.56 -8.72
CA PHE A 36 6.26 -9.05 -8.74
C PHE A 36 6.59 -9.64 -10.13
N PRO A 37 7.56 -9.07 -10.87
CA PRO A 37 7.80 -9.39 -12.28
C PRO A 37 8.65 -10.66 -12.43
N ILE A 38 8.26 -11.75 -11.76
CA ILE A 38 8.91 -13.05 -11.88
C ILE A 38 7.90 -14.07 -12.44
N PRO A 39 8.07 -14.53 -13.69
CA PRO A 39 7.13 -15.46 -14.33
C PRO A 39 6.95 -16.79 -13.58
N ALA A 40 8.01 -17.29 -12.92
CA ALA A 40 7.96 -18.50 -12.11
C ALA A 40 7.10 -18.32 -10.84
N TYR A 41 7.17 -17.14 -10.22
CA TYR A 41 6.38 -16.79 -9.04
C TYR A 41 4.89 -16.65 -9.39
N GLN A 42 4.60 -15.97 -10.51
CA GLN A 42 3.24 -15.83 -11.03
C GLN A 42 2.60 -17.21 -11.31
N LYS A 43 3.35 -18.11 -11.96
CA LYS A 43 2.89 -19.49 -12.20
C LYS A 43 2.69 -20.30 -10.91
N PHE A 44 3.60 -20.17 -9.94
CA PHE A 44 3.47 -20.83 -8.64
C PHE A 44 2.24 -20.36 -7.86
N MET A 45 2.02 -19.04 -7.77
CA MET A 45 0.83 -18.49 -7.09
C MET A 45 -0.47 -18.81 -7.82
N ASN A 46 -0.49 -18.77 -9.16
CA ASN A 46 -1.63 -19.19 -9.97
C ASN A 46 -1.98 -20.67 -9.73
N ASN A 47 -0.98 -21.55 -9.61
CA ASN A 47 -1.19 -22.97 -9.35
C ASN A 47 -1.69 -23.27 -7.91
N LEU A 48 -1.34 -22.44 -6.92
CA LEU A 48 -1.74 -22.64 -5.53
C LEU A 48 -3.09 -22.00 -5.18
N PHE A 49 -3.37 -20.80 -5.69
CA PHE A 49 -4.51 -19.99 -5.26
C PHE A 49 -5.57 -19.83 -6.36
N GLY A 50 -5.36 -20.42 -7.54
CA GLY A 50 -6.21 -20.26 -8.71
C GLY A 50 -5.87 -19.01 -9.50
N GLU A 51 -5.99 -19.12 -10.82
CA GLU A 51 -5.68 -18.04 -11.76
C GLU A 51 -6.51 -16.78 -11.44
N GLY A 52 -5.86 -15.64 -11.28
CA GLY A 52 -6.50 -14.33 -11.07
C GLY A 52 -7.11 -14.08 -9.67
N THR A 53 -7.31 -15.09 -8.83
CA THR A 53 -7.95 -14.90 -7.50
C THR A 53 -7.01 -14.21 -6.50
N TRP A 54 -5.73 -14.58 -6.51
CA TRP A 54 -4.72 -13.94 -5.67
C TRP A 54 -4.38 -12.51 -6.13
N GLN A 55 -4.48 -12.24 -7.44
CA GLN A 55 -4.34 -10.91 -8.01
C GLN A 55 -5.50 -10.00 -7.61
N ALA A 56 -6.73 -10.51 -7.62
CA ALA A 56 -7.91 -9.80 -7.14
C ALA A 56 -7.81 -9.43 -5.64
N PHE A 57 -7.24 -10.32 -4.82
CA PHE A 57 -7.00 -10.03 -3.40
C PHE A 57 -6.09 -8.80 -3.20
N GLY A 58 -4.93 -8.73 -3.86
CA GLY A 58 -4.09 -7.54 -3.72
C GLY A 58 -4.67 -6.29 -4.40
N GLY A 59 -5.58 -6.45 -5.38
CA GLY A 59 -6.40 -5.34 -5.90
C GLY A 59 -7.38 -4.79 -4.85
N ASN A 60 -8.01 -5.66 -4.07
CA ASN A 60 -8.87 -5.27 -2.95
C ASN A 60 -8.07 -4.59 -1.82
N VAL A 61 -6.86 -5.07 -1.54
CA VAL A 61 -5.98 -4.41 -0.56
C VAL A 61 -5.56 -3.02 -1.05
N TRP A 62 -5.22 -2.88 -2.33
CA TRP A 62 -4.93 -1.57 -2.93
C TRP A 62 -6.10 -0.60 -2.80
N ASN A 63 -7.32 -1.05 -3.08
CA ASN A 63 -8.53 -0.24 -2.88
C ASN A 63 -8.71 0.16 -1.40
N GLY A 64 -8.44 -0.76 -0.46
CA GLY A 64 -8.57 -0.46 0.97
C GLY A 64 -7.50 0.49 1.53
N THR A 65 -6.32 0.58 0.90
CA THR A 65 -5.19 1.36 1.43
C THR A 65 -4.90 2.65 0.66
N PHE A 66 -5.07 2.64 -0.66
CA PHE A 66 -4.73 3.76 -1.54
C PHE A 66 -5.94 4.43 -2.18
N ALA A 67 -7.13 3.81 -2.16
CA ALA A 67 -8.36 4.44 -2.67
C ALA A 67 -9.15 5.17 -1.56
N ILE A 68 -8.44 5.84 -0.64
CA ILE A 68 -8.99 6.83 0.31
C ILE A 68 -8.78 8.23 -0.26
#